data_AF-A0A8J2K5H0-F1
#
_entry.id   AF-A0A8J2K5H0-F1
#
_cell.length_a   1.000
_cell.length_b   1.000
_cell.length_c   1.000
_cell.angle_alpha   90.00
_cell.angle_beta   90.00
_cell.angle_gamma   90.00
#
_symmetry.space_group_name_H-M   'P 1'
#
loop_
_entity.id
_entity.type
_entity.pdbx_description
1 polymer ?
#
loop_
_entity_poly.entity_id
_entity_poly.type
_entity_poly.pdbx_seq_one_letter_code
_entity_poly.pdbx_strand_id
1 'polypeptide(L)'
;MSAKAIREATGKIILNKALASVPSYAQGQFASVDASTNWDTLVNENPWLKTTPLVTKPDQLIKRRGKLGLIKVNADLPTVKKWIEERLEKDIQ
;
A
#
# COMPACT_ATOMS: atom_id res chain seq x y z
N MET A 1 -1.21 5.08 -30.61
CA MET A 1 -0.79 4.61 -29.27
C MET A 1 -1.72 5.20 -28.23
N SER A 2 -2.23 4.42 -27.27
CA SER A 2 -3.11 4.93 -26.20
C SER A 2 -2.40 4.89 -24.85
N ALA A 3 -2.63 5.92 -24.03
CA ALA A 3 -2.16 5.94 -22.64
C ALA A 3 -3.02 5.01 -21.77
N LYS A 4 -2.38 4.22 -20.91
CA LYS A 4 -3.05 3.30 -19.97
C LYS A 4 -2.62 3.62 -18.54
N ALA A 5 -3.58 3.61 -17.61
CA ALA A 5 -3.29 3.81 -16.20
C ALA A 5 -2.55 2.61 -15.60
N ILE A 6 -1.65 2.88 -14.65
CA ILE A 6 -0.95 1.88 -13.85
C ILE A 6 -1.33 2.03 -12.37
N ARG A 7 -1.17 0.94 -11.61
CA ARG A 7 -1.35 0.94 -10.15
C ARG A 7 -0.33 1.85 -9.48
N GLU A 8 -0.68 2.34 -8.29
CA GLU A 8 0.19 3.18 -7.48
C GLU A 8 1.50 2.45 -7.13
N ALA A 9 1.41 1.18 -6.74
CA ALA A 9 2.57 0.35 -6.46
C ALA A 9 3.54 0.29 -7.66
N THR A 10 3.03 0.02 -8.86
CA THR A 10 3.84 0.00 -10.09
C THR A 10 4.54 1.34 -10.34
N GLY A 11 3.81 2.46 -10.21
CA GLY A 11 4.38 3.79 -10.36
C GLY A 11 5.49 4.07 -9.35
N LYS A 12 5.30 3.69 -8.09
CA LYS A 12 6.30 3.84 -7.02
C LYS A 12 7.54 2.99 -7.25
N ILE A 13 7.41 1.77 -7.77
CA ILE A 13 8.55 0.93 -8.15
C ILE A 13 9.39 1.63 -9.22
N ILE A 14 8.73 2.16 -10.26
CA ILE A 14 9.42 2.86 -11.35
C ILE A 14 10.16 4.09 -10.81
N LEU A 15 9.51 4.90 -9.97
CA LEU A 15 10.13 6.08 -9.36
C LEU A 15 11.30 5.70 -8.44
N ASN A 16 11.12 4.70 -7.57
CA ASN A 16 12.19 4.22 -6.68
C ASN A 16 13.42 3.76 -7.46
N LYS A 17 13.24 3.08 -8.60
CA LYS A 17 14.34 2.64 -9.46
C LYS A 17 14.99 3.82 -10.20
N ALA A 18 14.19 4.67 -10.82
CA ALA A 18 14.68 5.75 -11.68
C ALA A 18 15.36 6.88 -10.88
N LEU A 19 14.90 7.13 -9.65
CA LEU A 19 15.37 8.23 -8.80
C LEU A 19 16.25 7.73 -7.65
N ALA A 20 16.72 6.47 -7.71
CA ALA A 20 17.51 5.87 -6.62
C ALA A 20 18.77 6.67 -6.27
N SER A 21 19.39 7.33 -7.25
CA SER A 21 20.61 8.13 -7.10
C SER A 21 20.35 9.60 -6.74
N VAL A 22 19.09 10.05 -6.70
CA VAL A 22 18.73 11.45 -6.44
C VAL A 22 18.70 11.68 -4.93
N PRO A 23 19.61 12.49 -4.33
CA PRO A 23 19.73 12.61 -2.88
C PRO A 23 18.50 13.16 -2.16
N SER A 24 17.69 13.96 -2.85
CA SER A 24 16.45 14.55 -2.31
C SER A 24 15.23 13.62 -2.43
N TYR A 25 15.37 12.47 -3.09
CA TYR A 25 14.27 11.53 -3.27
C TYR A 25 14.13 10.61 -2.06
N ALA A 26 13.04 10.76 -1.32
CA ALA A 26 12.68 9.84 -0.26
C ALA A 26 12.15 8.53 -0.86
N GLN A 27 12.96 7.47 -0.80
CA GLN A 27 12.54 6.15 -1.24
C GLN A 27 11.41 5.64 -0.36
N GLY A 28 10.23 5.45 -0.95
CA GLY A 28 9.07 4.93 -0.26
C GLY A 28 9.14 3.41 -0.14
N GLN A 29 8.87 2.88 1.05
CA GLN A 29 8.61 1.46 1.27
C GLN A 29 7.10 1.21 1.24
N PHE A 30 6.67 0.07 0.70
CA PHE A 30 5.28 -0.36 0.71
C PHE A 30 5.21 -1.87 0.57
N ALA A 31 4.13 -2.45 1.07
CA ALA A 31 3.81 -3.87 0.97
C ALA A 31 2.42 -4.00 0.34
N SER A 32 2.27 -4.92 -0.61
CA SER A 32 0.98 -5.22 -1.24
C SER A 32 0.32 -6.38 -0.52
N VAL A 33 -1.00 -6.32 -0.37
CA VAL A 33 -1.81 -7.37 0.25
C VAL A 33 -3.01 -7.68 -0.65
N ASP A 34 -3.28 -8.96 -0.82
CA ASP A 34 -4.46 -9.52 -1.47
C ASP A 34 -5.00 -10.72 -0.65
N ALA A 35 -6.06 -11.37 -1.14
CA ALA A 35 -6.70 -12.51 -0.47
C ALA A 35 -5.78 -13.73 -0.30
N SER A 36 -4.71 -13.84 -1.10
CA SER A 36 -3.76 -14.95 -1.04
C SER A 36 -2.54 -14.66 -0.15
N THR A 37 -2.44 -13.45 0.39
CA THR A 37 -1.25 -12.99 1.12
C THR A 37 -1.10 -13.70 2.47
N ASN A 38 0.02 -14.41 2.64
CA ASN A 38 0.44 -14.92 3.94
C ASN A 38 1.10 -13.79 4.76
N TRP A 39 0.47 -13.43 5.88
CA TRP A 39 0.95 -12.34 6.73
C TRP A 39 2.30 -12.60 7.39
N ASP A 40 2.62 -13.84 7.73
CA ASP A 40 3.88 -14.16 8.40
C ASP A 40 5.05 -14.00 7.42
N THR A 41 4.90 -14.50 6.19
CA THR A 41 5.87 -14.28 5.11
C THR A 41 6.03 -12.78 4.81
N LEU A 42 4.91 -12.06 4.62
CA LEU A 42 4.94 -10.62 4.31
C LEU A 42 5.72 -9.82 5.35
N VAL A 43 5.47 -10.12 6.62
CA VAL A 43 6.08 -9.43 7.76
C VAL A 43 7.54 -9.80 7.93
N ASN A 44 7.92 -11.05 7.62
CA ASN A 44 9.32 -11.47 7.65
C ASN A 44 10.13 -10.79 6.53
N GLU A 45 9.55 -10.63 5.34
CA GLU A 45 10.16 -9.91 4.22
C GLU A 45 10.17 -8.38 4.44
N ASN A 46 9.24 -7.87 5.25
CA ASN A 46 9.07 -6.44 5.52
C ASN A 46 9.05 -6.13 7.03
N PRO A 47 10.18 -6.29 7.76
CA PRO A 47 10.20 -6.13 9.22
C PRO A 47 9.77 -4.73 9.71
N TRP A 48 9.94 -3.70 8.87
CA TRP A 48 9.54 -2.32 9.15
C TRP A 48 8.04 -2.16 9.42
N LEU A 49 7.21 -3.11 8.97
CA LEU A 49 5.77 -3.15 9.27
C LEU A 49 5.49 -3.23 10.77
N LYS A 50 6.41 -3.75 11.58
CA LYS A 50 6.25 -3.88 13.03
C LYS A 50 6.71 -2.66 13.83
N THR A 51 7.56 -1.81 13.24
CA THR A 51 8.33 -0.80 13.99
C THR A 51 7.92 0.63 13.69
N THR A 52 7.09 0.85 12.66
CA THR A 52 6.71 2.19 12.22
C THR A 52 5.20 2.32 12.08
N PRO A 53 4.62 3.52 12.32
CA PRO A 53 3.22 3.77 12.02
C PRO A 53 2.92 3.59 10.53
N LEU A 54 1.83 2.90 10.23
CA LEU A 54 1.46 2.51 8.88
C LEU A 54 0.29 3.33 8.34
N VAL A 55 0.18 3.35 7.02
CA VAL A 55 -0.99 3.81 6.27
C VAL A 55 -1.43 2.67 5.36
N THR A 56 -2.69 2.27 5.43
CA THR A 56 -3.27 1.26 4.53
C THR A 56 -4.40 1.84 3.68
N LYS A 57 -4.49 1.40 2.42
CA LYS A 57 -5.42 1.89 1.40
C LYS A 57 -5.49 0.91 0.21
N PRO A 58 -6.60 0.88 -0.56
CA PRO A 58 -6.67 0.08 -1.78
C PRO A 58 -5.89 0.72 -2.95
N ASP A 59 -5.35 -0.14 -3.81
CA ASP A 59 -4.63 0.22 -5.04
C ASP A 59 -5.28 -0.40 -6.28
N GLN A 60 -6.50 0.07 -6.58
CA GLN A 60 -7.35 -0.41 -7.69
C GLN A 60 -7.79 0.75 -8.59
N LEU A 61 -6.93 1.78 -8.74
CA LEU A 61 -7.22 3.01 -9.51
C LEU A 61 -8.37 3.88 -8.95
N ILE A 62 -8.90 3.55 -7.78
CA ILE A 62 -9.93 4.33 -7.08
C ILE A 62 -9.40 5.72 -6.71
N LYS A 63 -10.14 6.76 -7.11
CA LYS A 63 -9.83 8.16 -6.80
C LYS A 63 -10.55 8.59 -5.52
N ARG A 64 -10.09 9.70 -4.91
CA ARG A 64 -10.70 10.29 -3.70
C ARG A 64 -10.84 9.34 -2.50
N ARG A 65 -9.93 8.36 -2.38
CA ARG A 65 -9.90 7.34 -1.30
C ARG A 65 -10.06 7.92 0.12
N GLY A 66 -9.46 9.08 0.40
CA GLY A 66 -9.62 9.74 1.70
C GLY A 66 -11.06 10.18 2.00
N LYS A 67 -11.76 10.76 1.01
CA LYS A 67 -13.18 11.15 1.15
C LYS A 67 -14.09 9.93 1.28
N LEU A 68 -13.72 8.81 0.65
CA LEU A 68 -14.46 7.55 0.70
C LEU A 68 -14.18 6.72 1.96
N GLY A 69 -13.36 7.20 2.90
CA GLY A 69 -13.00 6.42 4.09
C GLY A 69 -12.15 5.18 3.80
N LEU A 70 -11.52 5.11 2.61
CA LEU A 70 -10.68 4.01 2.15
C LEU A 70 -9.20 4.22 2.47
N ILE A 71 -8.89 5.03 3.49
CA ILE A 71 -7.52 5.23 3.97
C ILE A 71 -7.56 5.15 5.50
N LYS A 72 -6.78 4.23 6.06
CA LYS A 72 -6.48 4.23 7.49
C LYS A 72 -5.06 4.76 7.66
N VAL A 73 -4.94 5.84 8.44
CA VAL A 73 -3.67 6.52 8.74
C VAL A 73 -3.24 6.24 10.18
N ASN A 74 -1.93 6.32 10.43
CA ASN A 74 -1.33 6.22 11.76
C ASN A 74 -1.78 4.97 12.54
N ALA A 75 -1.65 3.81 11.92
CA ALA A 75 -2.08 2.52 12.48
C ALA A 75 -0.90 1.58 12.70
N ASP A 76 -0.98 0.74 13.73
CA ASP A 76 -0.06 -0.37 13.91
C ASP A 76 -0.45 -1.58 13.03
N LEU A 77 0.43 -2.57 12.94
CA LEU A 77 0.20 -3.76 12.12
C LEU A 77 -1.09 -4.53 12.50
N PRO A 78 -1.41 -4.79 13.78
CA PRO A 78 -2.68 -5.42 14.15
C PRO A 78 -3.90 -4.64 13.67
N THR A 79 -3.92 -3.32 13.83
CA THR A 79 -5.01 -2.46 13.35
C THR A 79 -5.12 -2.49 11.83
N VAL A 80 -3.99 -2.51 11.11
CA VAL A 80 -3.97 -2.63 9.65
C VAL A 80 -4.54 -3.96 9.19
N LYS A 81 -4.14 -5.08 9.81
CA LYS A 81 -4.66 -6.43 9.48
C LYS A 81 -6.18 -6.46 9.61
N LYS A 82 -6.70 -6.06 10.77
CA LYS A 82 -8.15 -5.99 11.03
C LYS A 82 -8.86 -5.08 10.03
N TRP A 83 -8.31 -3.90 9.75
CA TRP A 83 -8.92 -2.95 8.81
C TRP A 83 -9.03 -3.52 7.39
N ILE A 84 -8.02 -4.28 6.96
CA ILE A 84 -7.99 -4.97 5.66
C ILE A 84 -9.00 -6.11 5.66
N GLU A 85 -9.01 -7.00 6.66
CA GLU A 85 -9.97 -8.12 6.76
C GLU A 85 -11.43 -7.65 6.73
N GLU A 86 -11.73 -6.50 7.33
CA GLU A 86 -13.07 -5.90 7.31
C GLU A 86 -13.51 -5.43 5.91
N ARG A 87 -12.60 -5.26 4.95
CA ARG A 87 -12.86 -4.60 3.64
C ARG A 87 -12.42 -5.41 2.42
N LEU A 88 -11.49 -6.33 2.58
CA LEU A 88 -10.97 -7.17 1.51
C LEU A 88 -12.11 -8.01 0.94
N GLU A 89 -12.19 -8.08 -0.40
CA GLU A 89 -13.25 -8.80 -1.14
C GLU A 89 -14.68 -8.32 -0.85
N LYS A 90 -14.85 -7.12 -0.28
CA LYS A 90 -16.16 -6.49 -0.10
C LYS A 90 -16.35 -5.35 -1.07
N ASP A 91 -17.56 -5.24 -1.60
CA ASP A 91 -17.95 -4.12 -2.44
C ASP A 91 -17.93 -2.81 -1.63
N ILE A 92 -17.48 -1.75 -2.31
CA ILE A 92 -17.48 -0.40 -1.77
C ILE A 92 -18.81 0.23 -2.18
N GLN A 93 -19.64 0.58 -1.19
CA GLN A 93 -20.88 1.37 -1.41
C GLN A 93 -20.57 2.83 -1.77
#